data_AF-A0A368KQT8-F1
#
_entry.id   AF-A0A368KQT8-F1
#
_cell.length_a   1.000
_cell.length_b   1.000
_cell.length_c   1.000
_cell.angle_alpha   90.00
_cell.angle_beta   90.00
_cell.angle_gamma   90.00
#
_symmetry.space_group_name_H-M   'P 1'
#
loop_
_entity.id
_entity.type
_entity.pdbx_description
1 polymer ?
#
loop_
_entity_poly.entity_id
_entity_poly.type
_entity_poly.pdbx_seq_one_letter_code
_entity_poly.pdbx_strand_id
1 'polypeptide(L)'
;MPEFYLFDDYPRFIGFRFPASYLQLVRDGLPDIEPWGWLAPYKRNSIFWADTLKEQFPNRELVPFAKDGGSDDVACFDGADTSGDPRVLYIHSFCSPGFESRGVAKNFTEWLEQIEKIAKEFKATENE
;
A
#
# COMPACT_ATOMS: atom_id res chain seq x y z
N MET A 1 11.13 -13.32 14.39
CA MET A 1 10.32 -12.92 13.22
C MET A 1 10.59 -11.45 12.99
N PRO A 2 10.75 -10.97 11.75
CA PRO A 2 10.79 -9.53 11.50
C PRO A 2 9.51 -8.90 12.07
N GLU A 3 9.68 -7.78 12.77
CA GLU A 3 8.56 -7.04 13.35
C GLU A 3 7.92 -6.22 12.22
N PHE A 4 6.76 -6.68 11.74
CA PHE A 4 5.97 -5.94 10.75
C PHE A 4 5.12 -4.91 11.47
N TYR A 5 5.05 -3.71 10.90
CA TYR A 5 4.27 -2.61 11.43
C TYR A 5 2.95 -2.47 10.69
N LEU A 6 1.85 -2.71 11.40
CA LEU A 6 0.48 -2.67 10.90
C LEU A 6 -0.34 -1.55 11.55
N PHE A 7 0.32 -0.44 11.89
CA PHE A 7 -0.31 0.76 12.45
C PHE A 7 -1.08 0.52 13.76
N ASP A 8 -0.67 -0.48 14.56
CA ASP A 8 -1.33 -0.84 15.82
C ASP A 8 -1.35 0.30 16.85
N ASP A 9 -0.41 1.24 16.75
CA ASP A 9 -0.30 2.44 17.60
C ASP A 9 -0.67 3.75 16.88
N TYR A 10 -1.30 3.67 15.69
CA TYR A 10 -1.64 4.84 14.87
C TYR A 10 -3.13 5.23 15.04
N PRO A 11 -3.45 6.30 15.81
CA PRO A 11 -4.83 6.55 16.26
C PRO A 11 -5.85 6.78 15.13
N ARG A 12 -5.38 7.19 13.94
CA ARG A 12 -6.27 7.52 12.82
C ARG A 12 -6.84 6.28 12.14
N PHE A 13 -6.21 5.11 12.29
CA PHE A 13 -6.68 3.87 11.68
C PHE A 13 -7.47 2.99 12.66
N ILE A 14 -7.93 3.58 13.77
CA ILE A 14 -8.83 2.90 14.70
C ILE A 14 -10.10 2.48 13.96
N GLY A 15 -10.41 1.19 14.03
CA GLY A 15 -11.59 0.60 13.40
C GLY A 15 -11.39 0.12 11.96
N PHE A 16 -10.28 0.48 11.31
CA PHE A 16 -9.89 -0.12 10.04
C PHE A 16 -9.55 -1.60 10.24
N ARG A 17 -9.90 -2.44 9.26
CA ARG A 17 -9.61 -3.87 9.27
C ARG A 17 -8.81 -4.21 8.03
N PHE A 18 -7.58 -4.68 8.24
CA PHE A 18 -6.78 -5.21 7.15
C PHE A 18 -7.44 -6.45 6.51
N PRO A 19 -7.30 -6.62 5.19
CA PRO A 19 -7.68 -7.87 4.53
C PRO A 19 -7.02 -9.08 5.20
N ALA A 20 -7.79 -10.14 5.41
CA ALA A 20 -7.26 -11.39 5.98
C ALA A 20 -6.12 -11.97 5.12
N SER A 21 -6.21 -11.84 3.80
CA SER A 21 -5.17 -12.25 2.85
C SER A 21 -3.87 -11.45 3.01
N TYR A 22 -3.97 -10.14 3.27
CA TYR A 22 -2.79 -9.30 3.56
C TYR A 22 -2.12 -9.71 4.87
N LEU A 23 -2.90 -9.88 5.95
CA LEU A 23 -2.39 -10.33 7.24
C LEU A 23 -1.72 -11.70 7.15
N GLN A 24 -2.28 -12.61 6.35
CA GLN A 24 -1.71 -13.92 6.12
C GLN A 24 -0.38 -13.82 5.37
N LEU A 25 -0.31 -13.01 4.29
CA LEU A 25 0.92 -12.79 3.54
C LEU A 25 2.05 -12.20 4.40
N VAL A 26 1.71 -11.23 5.26
CA VAL A 26 2.66 -10.65 6.22
C VAL A 26 3.24 -11.71 7.16
N ARG A 27 2.42 -12.67 7.62
CA ARG A 27 2.87 -13.78 8.48
C ARG A 27 3.74 -14.79 7.74
N ASP A 28 3.35 -15.14 6.51
CA ASP A 28 4.02 -16.18 5.72
C ASP A 28 5.33 -15.69 5.12
N GLY A 29 5.47 -14.38 4.93
CA GLY A 29 6.63 -13.74 4.34
C GLY A 29 6.21 -12.93 3.12
N LEU A 30 6.66 -11.67 3.09
CA LEU A 30 6.35 -10.76 2.00
C LEU A 30 7.25 -11.10 0.79
N PRO A 31 6.65 -11.36 -0.39
CA PRO A 31 7.43 -11.64 -1.60
C PRO A 31 8.14 -10.37 -2.08
N ASP A 32 9.19 -10.53 -2.87
CA ASP A 32 9.81 -9.39 -3.54
C ASP A 32 8.96 -8.95 -4.75
N ILE A 33 8.49 -7.70 -4.70
CA ILE A 33 7.54 -7.10 -5.63
C ILE A 33 8.12 -5.89 -6.39
N GLU A 34 9.45 -5.77 -6.48
CA GLU A 34 10.11 -4.69 -7.23
C GLU A 34 9.51 -4.52 -8.64
N PRO A 35 9.16 -3.31 -9.09
CA PRO A 35 9.57 -1.98 -8.58
C PRO A 35 8.83 -1.50 -7.33
N TRP A 36 7.80 -2.22 -6.88
CA TRP A 36 7.12 -1.88 -5.64
C TRP A 36 7.91 -2.37 -4.42
N GLY A 37 7.71 -1.68 -3.30
CA GLY A 37 8.28 -2.05 -2.02
C GLY A 37 7.20 -2.08 -0.94
N TRP A 38 7.20 -3.12 -0.13
CA TRP A 38 6.32 -3.22 1.03
C TRP A 38 6.70 -2.21 2.10
N LEU A 39 5.69 -1.58 2.72
CA LEU A 39 5.92 -0.65 3.83
C LEU A 39 5.96 -1.36 5.19
N ALA A 40 5.20 -2.45 5.37
CA ALA A 40 5.11 -3.17 6.64
C ALA A 40 6.46 -3.52 7.31
N PRO A 41 7.53 -3.91 6.59
CA PRO A 41 8.84 -4.14 7.21
C PRO A 41 9.53 -2.89 7.80
N TYR A 42 9.05 -1.70 7.44
CA TYR A 42 9.73 -0.43 7.69
C TYR A 42 8.80 0.56 8.41
N LYS A 43 8.64 0.42 9.73
CA LYS A 43 7.77 1.29 10.55
C LYS A 43 7.90 2.78 10.22
N ARG A 44 9.14 3.28 10.13
CA ARG A 44 9.40 4.70 9.82
C ARG A 44 8.83 5.11 8.45
N ASN A 45 8.94 4.25 7.44
CA ASN A 45 8.44 4.52 6.10
C ASN A 45 6.92 4.44 6.06
N SER A 46 6.32 3.46 6.76
CA SER A 46 4.86 3.37 6.89
C SER A 46 4.27 4.63 7.50
N ILE A 47 4.86 5.12 8.61
CA ILE A 47 4.44 6.37 9.27
C ILE A 47 4.64 7.56 8.34
N PHE A 48 5.82 7.68 7.73
CA PHE A 48 6.11 8.76 6.79
C PHE A 48 5.07 8.87 5.67
N TRP A 49 4.71 7.75 5.04
CA TRP A 49 3.72 7.76 3.96
C TRP A 49 2.30 8.03 4.47
N ALA A 50 1.94 7.54 5.66
CA ALA A 50 0.64 7.83 6.27
C ALA A 50 0.49 9.34 6.59
N ASP A 51 1.53 9.95 7.16
CA ASP A 51 1.57 11.40 7.45
C ASP A 51 1.55 12.22 6.15
N THR A 52 2.42 11.87 5.19
CA THR A 52 2.53 12.57 3.90
C THR A 52 1.20 12.59 3.15
N LEU A 53 0.52 11.44 3.05
CA LEU A 53 -0.76 11.37 2.36
C LEU A 53 -1.87 12.10 3.12
N LYS A 54 -1.82 12.13 4.46
CA LYS A 54 -2.77 12.92 5.26
C LYS A 54 -2.58 14.41 5.04
N GLU A 55 -1.34 14.89 5.09
CA GLU A 55 -1.05 16.31 4.88
C GLU A 55 -1.52 16.80 3.50
N GLN A 56 -1.28 16.00 2.46
CA GLN A 56 -1.64 16.37 1.09
C GLN A 56 -3.12 16.17 0.78
N PHE A 57 -3.73 15.09 1.28
CA PHE A 57 -5.10 14.71 0.97
C PHE A 57 -5.92 14.54 2.27
N PRO A 58 -6.12 15.62 3.05
CA PRO A 58 -6.68 15.52 4.41
C PRO A 58 -8.12 15.01 4.45
N ASN A 59 -8.86 15.08 3.34
CA ASN A 59 -10.24 14.61 3.20
C ASN A 59 -10.34 13.13 2.79
N ARG A 60 -9.21 12.43 2.64
CA ARG A 60 -9.16 11.01 2.30
C ARG A 60 -8.70 10.18 3.49
N GLU A 61 -9.30 9.00 3.61
CA GLU A 61 -8.85 7.95 4.53
C GLU A 61 -8.04 6.94 3.72
N LEU A 62 -6.72 7.02 3.85
CA LEU A 62 -5.75 6.24 3.06
C LEU A 62 -4.83 5.49 4.03
N VAL A 63 -4.82 4.16 3.93
CA VAL A 63 -3.91 3.31 4.73
C VAL A 63 -2.83 2.77 3.78
N PRO A 64 -1.62 3.37 3.74
CA PRO A 64 -0.59 2.98 2.80
C PRO A 64 0.03 1.64 3.20
N PHE A 65 0.32 0.78 2.22
CA PHE A 65 0.92 -0.53 2.49
C PHE A 65 2.05 -0.92 1.52
N ALA A 66 2.14 -0.28 0.35
CA ALA A 66 3.25 -0.44 -0.58
C ALA A 66 3.56 0.88 -1.32
N LYS A 67 4.80 1.03 -1.78
CA LYS A 67 5.30 2.20 -2.49
C LYS A 67 6.00 1.78 -3.77
N ASP A 68 5.70 2.43 -4.90
CA ASP A 68 6.46 2.26 -6.13
C ASP A 68 7.83 2.96 -6.00
N GLY A 69 8.93 2.26 -6.23
CA GLY A 69 10.28 2.81 -6.16
C GLY A 69 10.64 3.73 -7.34
N GLY A 70 9.94 3.63 -8.47
CA GLY A 70 10.20 4.40 -9.68
C GLY A 70 9.34 5.66 -9.85
N SER A 71 8.36 5.87 -8.97
CA SER A 71 7.41 6.99 -9.07
C SER A 71 7.06 7.54 -7.69
N ASP A 72 6.13 8.50 -7.62
CA ASP A 72 5.54 8.99 -6.36
C ASP A 72 4.25 8.25 -5.98
N ASP A 73 3.97 7.10 -6.62
CA ASP A 73 2.75 6.33 -6.39
C ASP A 73 2.81 5.46 -5.13
N VAL A 74 1.74 5.48 -4.35
CA VAL A 74 1.55 4.72 -3.11
C VAL A 74 0.29 3.88 -3.25
N ALA A 75 0.39 2.58 -2.96
CA ALA A 75 -0.78 1.71 -2.87
C ALA A 75 -1.36 1.82 -1.45
N CYS A 76 -2.64 2.19 -1.39
CA CYS A 76 -3.36 2.40 -0.14
C CYS A 76 -4.60 1.53 -0.10
N PHE A 77 -4.93 0.96 1.06
CA PHE A 77 -6.30 0.51 1.29
C PHE A 77 -7.23 1.72 1.42
N ASP A 78 -8.46 1.58 0.93
CA ASP A 78 -9.55 2.52 1.21
C ASP A 78 -9.87 2.49 2.72
N GLY A 79 -9.32 3.44 3.47
CA GLY A 79 -9.39 3.44 4.93
C GLY A 79 -10.77 3.77 5.49
N ALA A 80 -11.69 4.26 4.65
CA ALA A 80 -13.08 4.46 5.04
C ALA A 80 -13.88 3.15 5.04
N ASP A 81 -13.37 2.09 4.40
CA ASP A 81 -13.99 0.78 4.36
C ASP A 81 -13.60 -0.05 5.61
N THR A 82 -14.62 -0.47 6.35
CA THR A 82 -14.48 -1.24 7.60
C THR A 82 -14.92 -2.70 7.45
N SER A 83 -15.21 -3.15 6.22
CA SER A 83 -15.66 -4.52 5.92
C SER A 83 -14.60 -5.58 6.18
N GLY A 84 -13.31 -5.21 6.08
CA GLY A 84 -12.20 -6.15 6.07
C GLY A 84 -11.84 -6.70 4.69
N ASP A 85 -12.45 -6.19 3.61
CA ASP A 85 -11.99 -6.39 2.22
C ASP A 85 -11.98 -5.06 1.43
N PRO A 86 -11.24 -4.04 1.92
CA PRO A 86 -11.20 -2.74 1.26
C PRO A 86 -10.60 -2.81 -0.15
N ARG A 87 -11.09 -1.93 -1.02
CA ARG A 87 -10.44 -1.65 -2.31
C ARG A 87 -9.01 -1.14 -2.10
N VAL A 88 -8.18 -1.37 -3.11
CA VAL A 88 -6.83 -0.76 -3.16
C VAL A 88 -6.85 0.43 -4.11
N LEU A 89 -6.36 1.56 -3.64
CA LEU A 89 -6.29 2.84 -4.33
C LEU A 89 -4.82 3.13 -4.67
N TYR A 90 -4.55 3.42 -5.94
CA TYR A 90 -3.23 3.87 -6.38
C TYR A 90 -3.20 5.40 -6.28
N ILE A 91 -2.38 5.92 -5.36
CA ILE A 91 -2.33 7.33 -5.00
C ILE A 91 -0.99 7.93 -5.42
N HIS A 92 -1.01 8.82 -6.40
CA HIS A 92 0.13 9.64 -6.77
C HIS A 92 0.29 10.77 -5.74
N SER A 93 1.34 10.69 -4.94
CA SER A 93 1.68 11.75 -4.00
C SER A 93 2.37 12.93 -4.69
N PHE A 94 2.51 14.05 -3.98
CA PHE A 94 3.13 15.30 -4.42
C PHE A 94 2.44 15.96 -5.62
N CYS A 95 1.12 15.76 -5.75
CA CYS A 95 0.29 16.46 -6.71
C CYS A 95 -0.80 17.29 -6.05
N SER A 96 -1.44 18.17 -6.82
CA SER A 96 -2.61 18.91 -6.37
C SER A 96 -3.76 17.94 -6.01
N PRO A 97 -4.52 18.19 -4.92
CA PRO A 97 -5.71 17.41 -4.61
C PRO A 97 -6.69 17.34 -5.77
N GLY A 98 -7.23 16.15 -6.04
CA GLY A 98 -8.09 15.83 -7.18
C GLY A 98 -7.37 15.15 -8.34
N PHE A 99 -6.03 15.14 -8.36
CA PHE A 99 -5.21 14.53 -9.40
C PHE A 99 -4.47 13.27 -8.94
N GLU A 100 -4.62 12.88 -7.67
CA GLU A 100 -3.83 11.83 -7.04
C GLU A 100 -4.29 10.41 -7.42
N SER A 101 -5.52 10.24 -7.89
CA SER A 101 -6.06 8.91 -8.19
C SER A 101 -5.55 8.38 -9.53
N ARG A 102 -4.73 7.33 -9.50
CA ARG A 102 -4.18 6.67 -10.71
C ARG A 102 -4.91 5.41 -11.13
N GLY A 103 -5.72 4.84 -10.24
CA GLY A 103 -6.46 3.62 -10.50
C GLY A 103 -6.99 3.01 -9.22
N VAL A 104 -7.73 1.91 -9.38
CA VAL A 104 -8.31 1.15 -8.27
C VAL A 104 -8.24 -0.34 -8.61
N ALA A 105 -7.86 -1.18 -7.64
CA ALA A 105 -8.13 -2.61 -7.66
C ALA A 105 -9.26 -2.92 -6.67
N LYS A 106 -10.09 -3.94 -6.97
CA LYS A 106 -11.28 -4.26 -6.16
C LYS A 106 -10.94 -4.68 -4.74
N ASN A 107 -9.79 -5.32 -4.55
CA ASN A 107 -9.28 -5.71 -3.24
C ASN A 107 -7.78 -6.02 -3.29
N PHE A 108 -7.24 -6.44 -2.15
CA PHE A 108 -5.83 -6.81 -2.01
C PHE A 108 -5.39 -7.94 -2.93
N THR A 109 -6.21 -8.98 -3.10
CA THR A 109 -5.84 -10.15 -3.91
C THR A 109 -5.67 -9.75 -5.37
N GLU A 110 -6.61 -8.96 -5.92
CA GLU A 110 -6.50 -8.46 -7.29
C GLU A 110 -5.27 -7.53 -7.45
N TRP A 111 -4.99 -6.67 -6.47
CA TRP A 111 -3.79 -5.85 -6.48
C TRP A 111 -2.53 -6.70 -6.51
N LEU A 112 -2.44 -7.74 -5.67
CA LEU A 112 -1.27 -8.61 -5.59
C LEU A 112 -1.02 -9.35 -6.90
N GLU A 113 -2.07 -9.90 -7.52
CA GLU A 113 -1.97 -10.56 -8.83
C GLU A 113 -1.46 -9.63 -9.93
N GLN A 114 -1.82 -8.35 -9.90
CA GLN A 114 -1.32 -7.35 -10.85
C GLN A 114 0.15 -7.05 -10.58
N ILE A 115 0.51 -6.78 -9.32
CA ILE A 115 1.87 -6.41 -8.95
C ILE A 115 2.85 -7.57 -9.15
N GLU A 116 2.46 -8.83 -8.91
CA GLU A 116 3.30 -9.98 -9.21
C GLU A 116 3.62 -10.13 -10.71
N LYS A 117 2.71 -9.72 -11.60
CA LYS A 117 2.98 -9.70 -13.04
C LYS A 117 3.97 -8.61 -13.40
N ILE A 118 3.73 -7.39 -12.89
CA ILE A 118 4.64 -6.25 -13.08
C ILE A 118 6.04 -6.60 -12.58
N ALA A 119 6.16 -7.23 -11.41
CA ALA A 119 7.45 -7.60 -10.86
C ALA A 119 8.20 -8.64 -11.69
N LYS A 120 7.47 -9.61 -12.28
CA LYS A 120 8.06 -10.58 -13.22
C LYS A 120 8.56 -9.92 -14.50
N GLU A 121 7.77 -9.01 -15.05
CA GLU A 121 8.12 -8.26 -16.26
C GLU A 121 9.33 -7.35 -16.03
N PHE A 122 9.34 -6.60 -14.93
CA PHE A 122 10.46 -5.74 -14.54
C PHE A 122 11.78 -6.52 -14.44
N LYS A 123 11.76 -7.65 -13.71
CA LYS A 123 12.93 -8.54 -13.57
C LYS A 123 13.35 -9.17 -14.89
N ALA A 124 12.42 -9.44 -15.82
CA ALA A 124 12.78 -9.94 -17.14
C ALA A 124 13.56 -8.90 -17.94
N THR A 125 13.19 -7.62 -17.83
CA THR A 125 13.87 -6.52 -18.55
C THR A 125 15.23 -6.12 -17.96
N GLU A 126 15.48 -6.36 -16.68
CA GLU A 126 16.79 -6.08 -16.06
C GLU A 126 17.87 -7.13 -16.39
N ASN A 127 17.46 -8.31 -16.87
CA ASN A 127 18.36 -9.40 -17.23
C ASN A 127 18.75 -9.41 -18.74
N GLU A 128 18.34 -8.39 -19.49
CA GLU A 128 18.71 -8.15 -20.90
C GLU A 128 19.82 -7.10 -21.04
#